data_AF-A0A5K0XD28-F1
#
_entry.id   AF-A0A5K0XD28-F1
#
_cell.length_a   1.000
_cell.length_b   1.000
_cell.length_c   1.000
_cell.angle_alpha   90.00
_cell.angle_beta   90.00
_cell.angle_gamma   90.00
#
_symmetry.space_group_name_H-M   'P 1'
#
loop_
_entity.id
_entity.type
_entity.pdbx_description
1 polymer ?
#
loop_
_entity_poly.entity_id
_entity_poly.type
_entity_poly.pdbx_seq_one_letter_code
_entity_poly.pdbx_strand_id
1 'polypeptide(L)'
;ETDSRGIQARHLFSIKKRYAVRNKGQAVVFIGENFPVPAFYVEGDYNKRSCKIRLAATREVAAEIRRKQVNPAIMLGSDVFSLIVRPDFDNEMMMAFIIVMDRMSRKPLFIPALCY
;
A
#
# COMPACT_ATOMS: atom_id res chain seq x y z
N GLU A 1 -6.10 29.12 29.07
CA GLU A 1 -5.21 28.97 27.91
C GLU A 1 -5.55 27.68 27.16
N THR A 2 -6.35 27.80 26.11
CA THR A 2 -6.58 26.71 25.14
C THR A 2 -5.85 27.13 23.87
N ASP A 3 -4.66 26.57 23.68
CA ASP A 3 -3.82 26.81 22.50
C ASP A 3 -4.42 26.10 21.28
N SER A 4 -5.28 26.85 20.59
CA SER A 4 -5.86 26.53 19.28
C SER A 4 -4.82 26.64 18.17
N ARG A 5 -3.66 25.99 18.31
CA ARG A 5 -2.83 25.64 17.15
C ARG A 5 -3.64 24.61 16.36
N GLY A 6 -4.36 25.12 15.36
CA GLY A 6 -5.04 24.29 14.38
C GLY A 6 -4.14 23.13 14.00
N ILE A 7 -4.70 21.92 13.98
CA ILE A 7 -3.97 20.70 13.60
C ILE A 7 -3.57 20.89 12.14
N GLN A 8 -2.46 21.58 11.91
CA GLN A 8 -1.85 21.72 10.61
C GLN A 8 -1.51 20.29 10.22
N ALA A 9 -2.19 19.79 9.20
CA ALA A 9 -2.07 18.41 8.77
C ALA A 9 -0.63 18.19 8.28
N ARG A 10 0.25 17.75 9.19
CA ARG A 10 1.63 17.38 8.87
C ARG A 10 1.60 16.28 7.82
N HIS A 11 2.25 16.53 6.70
CA HIS A 11 2.30 15.56 5.61
C HIS A 11 3.31 14.45 5.96
N LEU A 12 2.82 13.38 6.59
CA LEU A 12 3.65 12.29 7.10
C LEU A 12 4.27 11.46 5.95
N PHE A 13 3.50 11.18 4.91
CA PHE A 13 3.95 10.45 3.74
C PHE A 13 3.05 10.70 2.52
N SER A 14 3.58 10.45 1.33
CA SER A 14 2.80 10.37 0.08
C SER A 14 3.07 9.06 -0.64
N ILE A 15 2.06 8.57 -1.37
CA ILE A 15 2.16 7.38 -2.21
C ILE A 15 1.80 7.75 -3.64
N LYS A 16 2.69 7.43 -4.57
CA LYS A 16 2.49 7.64 -6.00
C LYS A 16 2.39 6.29 -6.69
N LYS A 17 1.24 6.02 -7.31
CA LYS A 17 1.03 4.82 -8.14
C LYS A 17 1.85 4.92 -9.41
N ARG A 18 2.54 3.84 -9.77
CA ARG A 18 3.36 3.77 -10.99
C ARG A 18 2.64 2.85 -11.99
N TYR A 19 2.13 3.43 -13.08
CA TYR A 19 1.56 2.66 -14.18
C TYR A 19 2.69 2.13 -15.06
N ALA A 20 3.39 1.08 -14.64
CA ALA A 20 4.43 0.46 -15.45
C ALA A 20 3.83 -0.66 -16.31
N VAL A 21 3.66 -0.40 -17.60
CA VAL A 21 3.13 -1.34 -18.63
C VAL A 21 3.93 -2.67 -18.72
N ARG A 22 5.11 -2.77 -18.10
CA ARG A 22 5.97 -3.95 -18.22
C ARG A 22 6.73 -4.39 -16.96
N ASN A 23 6.62 -3.71 -15.82
CA ASN A 23 7.48 -4.05 -14.68
C ASN A 23 6.81 -3.95 -13.31
N LYS A 24 7.21 -4.86 -12.43
CA LYS A 24 6.54 -5.31 -11.20
C LYS A 24 6.37 -4.26 -10.08
N GLY A 25 6.63 -2.97 -10.32
CA GLY A 25 6.50 -1.91 -9.32
C GLY A 25 5.15 -1.20 -9.41
N GLN A 26 4.30 -1.33 -8.39
CA GLN A 26 2.95 -0.75 -8.36
C GLN A 26 2.91 0.67 -7.81
N ALA A 27 3.78 1.01 -6.86
CA ALA A 27 3.78 2.31 -6.21
C ALA A 27 5.13 2.67 -5.59
N VAL A 28 5.30 3.95 -5.29
CA VAL A 28 6.46 4.53 -4.63
C VAL A 28 5.99 5.35 -3.44
N VAL A 29 6.63 5.19 -2.29
CA VAL A 29 6.29 5.90 -1.05
C VAL A 29 7.40 6.89 -0.71
N PHE A 30 7.01 8.10 -0.35
CA PHE A 30 7.89 9.18 0.11
C PHE A 30 7.47 9.56 1.54
N ILE A 31 8.43 9.75 2.44
CA ILE A 31 8.17 10.11 3.85
C ILE A 31 8.57 11.58 4.06
N GLY A 32 7.76 12.31 4.82
CA GLY A 32 8.01 13.71 5.18
C GLY A 32 7.64 14.73 4.10
N GLU A 33 8.06 15.97 4.33
CA GLU A 33 7.82 17.11 3.44
C GLU A 33 9.05 17.33 2.53
N ASN A 34 8.81 17.44 1.22
CA ASN A 34 9.82 17.79 0.20
C ASN A 34 10.97 16.80 -0.06
N PHE A 35 10.84 15.51 0.29
CA PHE A 35 11.88 14.53 -0.07
C PHE A 35 11.70 14.02 -1.52
N PRO A 36 12.64 14.32 -2.44
CA PRO A 36 12.60 13.78 -3.81
C PRO A 36 12.98 12.30 -3.86
N VAL A 37 13.52 11.76 -2.76
CA VAL A 37 14.03 10.39 -2.67
C VAL A 37 12.94 9.45 -2.15
N PRO A 38 12.63 8.36 -2.87
CA PRO A 38 11.75 7.31 -2.39
C PRO A 38 12.24 6.71 -1.07
N ALA A 39 11.33 6.53 -0.11
CA ALA A 39 11.60 5.75 1.11
C ALA A 39 11.32 4.26 0.88
N PHE A 40 10.23 3.95 0.15
CA PHE A 40 9.86 2.57 -0.16
C PHE A 40 9.41 2.40 -1.62
N TYR A 41 9.62 1.19 -2.12
CA TYR A 41 9.03 0.69 -3.35
C TYR A 41 8.01 -0.41 -3.04
N VAL A 42 6.85 -0.31 -3.68
CA VAL A 42 5.83 -1.37 -3.62
C VAL A 42 5.93 -2.18 -4.90
N GLU A 43 6.20 -3.46 -4.75
CA GLU A 43 6.29 -4.43 -5.84
C GLU A 43 5.12 -5.42 -5.79
N GLY A 44 4.75 -6.02 -6.93
CA GLY A 44 3.77 -7.11 -7.03
C GLY A 44 2.43 -6.71 -7.62
N ASP A 45 1.35 -7.39 -7.19
CA ASP A 45 -0.02 -7.00 -7.54
C ASP A 45 -0.94 -6.88 -6.33
N TYR A 46 -1.36 -5.65 -6.05
CA TYR A 46 -2.20 -5.30 -4.91
C TYR A 46 -3.61 -5.86 -5.08
N ASN A 47 -4.16 -5.89 -6.31
CA ASN A 47 -5.46 -6.51 -6.58
C ASN A 47 -5.41 -8.03 -6.35
N LYS A 48 -4.25 -8.64 -6.58
CA LYS A 48 -4.01 -10.06 -6.29
C LYS A 48 -3.53 -10.29 -4.85
N ARG A 49 -3.37 -9.24 -4.03
CA ARG A 49 -2.80 -9.29 -2.67
C ARG A 49 -1.50 -10.08 -2.64
N SER A 50 -0.58 -9.70 -3.53
CA SER A 50 0.71 -10.36 -3.77
C SER A 50 1.85 -9.33 -3.76
N CYS A 51 1.77 -8.38 -2.83
CA CYS A 51 2.64 -7.20 -2.80
C CYS A 51 3.76 -7.33 -1.76
N LYS A 52 4.89 -6.71 -2.07
CA LYS A 52 6.01 -6.53 -1.14
C LYS A 52 6.36 -5.05 -1.07
N ILE A 53 6.41 -4.52 0.14
CA ILE A 53 6.88 -3.18 0.44
C ILE A 53 8.36 -3.31 0.78
N ARG A 54 9.22 -2.67 0.00
CA ARG A 54 10.68 -2.75 0.15
C ARG A 54 11.27 -1.39 0.46
N LEU A 55 12.29 -1.36 1.31
CA LEU A 55 13.11 -0.17 1.49
C LEU A 55 13.75 0.22 0.15
N ALA A 56 13.72 1.51 -0.17
CA ALA A 56 14.33 2.01 -1.40
C ALA A 56 15.85 1.89 -1.37
N ALA A 57 16.46 2.12 -0.20
CA ALA A 57 17.91 2.09 0.00
C ALA A 57 18.48 0.66 -0.07
N THR A 58 17.92 -0.29 0.68
CA THR A 58 18.50 -1.63 0.85
C THR A 58 17.78 -2.73 0.06
N ARG A 59 16.60 -2.45 -0.50
CA ARG A 59 15.69 -3.43 -1.12
C ARG A 59 15.17 -4.51 -0.17
N GLU A 60 15.42 -4.40 1.12
CA GLU A 60 14.87 -5.33 2.12
C GLU A 60 13.36 -5.23 2.18
N VAL A 61 12.69 -6.37 2.37
CA VAL A 61 11.22 -6.43 2.47
C VAL A 61 10.80 -5.92 3.83
N ALA A 62 10.23 -4.72 3.90
CA ALA A 62 9.71 -4.16 5.14
C ALA A 62 8.37 -4.79 5.55
N ALA A 63 7.52 -5.06 4.55
CA ALA A 63 6.26 -5.76 4.77
C ALA A 63 5.81 -6.53 3.53
N GLU A 64 5.03 -7.58 3.74
CA GLU A 64 4.46 -8.40 2.69
C GLU A 64 2.94 -8.52 2.85
N ILE A 65 2.24 -8.38 1.72
CA ILE A 65 0.80 -8.54 1.61
C ILE A 65 0.53 -9.86 0.89
N ARG A 66 -0.18 -10.77 1.55
CA ARG A 66 -0.57 -12.08 1.02
C ARG A 66 -2.06 -12.30 1.12
N ARG A 67 -2.66 -13.00 0.15
CA ARG A 67 -4.04 -13.50 0.28
C ARG A 67 -4.16 -14.36 1.55
N LYS A 68 -5.24 -14.18 2.30
CA LYS A 68 -5.52 -15.03 3.46
C LYS A 68 -6.14 -16.33 2.98
N GLN A 69 -5.50 -17.44 3.34
CA GLN A 69 -5.98 -18.80 3.07
C GLN A 69 -6.43 -19.42 4.39
N VAL A 70 -7.60 -20.06 4.39
CA VAL A 70 -8.07 -20.85 5.55
C VAL A 70 -7.44 -22.23 5.52
N ASN A 71 -7.29 -22.78 4.32
CA ASN A 71 -6.54 -23.99 4.01
C ASN A 71 -6.06 -23.91 2.53
N PRO A 72 -5.25 -24.86 2.03
CA PRO A 72 -4.74 -24.81 0.66
C PRO A 72 -5.81 -24.76 -0.45
N ALA A 73 -7.03 -25.24 -0.17
CA ALA A 73 -8.14 -25.29 -1.13
C ALA A 73 -9.08 -24.08 -1.04
N ILE A 74 -9.12 -23.37 0.09
CA ILE A 74 -10.09 -22.32 0.39
C ILE A 74 -9.36 -21.00 0.60
N MET A 75 -9.55 -20.09 -0.36
CA MET A 75 -9.14 -18.70 -0.26
C MET A 75 -10.31 -17.85 0.21
N LEU A 76 -10.04 -16.88 1.09
CA LEU A 76 -11.03 -15.87 1.45
C LEU A 76 -11.20 -14.84 0.34
N GLY A 77 -12.24 -14.00 0.48
CA GLY A 77 -12.49 -12.87 -0.40
C GLY A 77 -11.27 -11.94 -0.54
N SER A 78 -11.24 -11.15 -1.61
CA SER A 78 -10.12 -10.24 -1.91
C SER A 78 -10.00 -9.07 -0.93
N ASP A 79 -11.00 -8.88 -0.08
CA ASP A 79 -11.05 -7.96 1.05
C ASP A 79 -10.33 -8.51 2.29
N VAL A 80 -10.12 -9.83 2.39
CA VAL A 80 -9.42 -10.47 3.50
C VAL A 80 -8.01 -10.90 3.08
N PHE A 81 -7.00 -10.29 3.69
CA PHE A 81 -5.60 -10.56 3.41
C PHE A 81 -4.75 -10.50 4.69
N SER A 82 -3.53 -11.00 4.60
CA SER A 82 -2.54 -10.93 5.68
C SER A 82 -1.52 -9.85 5.36
N LEU A 83 -1.28 -8.98 6.32
CA LEU A 83 -0.11 -8.09 6.34
C LEU A 83 0.94 -8.72 7.27
N ILE A 84 2.12 -8.99 6.74
CA ILE A 84 3.25 -9.50 7.50
C ILE A 84 4.30 -8.39 7.53
N VAL A 85 4.44 -7.73 8.68
CA VAL A 85 5.43 -6.66 8.88
C VAL A 85 6.66 -7.26 9.55
N ARG A 86 7.84 -6.85 9.09
CA ARG A 86 9.10 -7.21 9.75
C ARG A 86 9.23 -6.47 11.09
N PRO A 87 9.81 -7.09 12.13
CA PRO A 87 9.86 -6.53 13.49
C PRO A 87 10.60 -5.18 13.58
N ASP A 88 11.45 -4.91 12.61
CA ASP A 88 12.26 -3.71 12.41
C ASP A 88 11.46 -2.51 11.86
N PHE A 89 10.16 -2.67 11.59
CA PHE A 89 9.31 -1.65 10.98
C PHE A 89 8.04 -1.35 11.78
N ASP A 90 7.56 -0.12 11.65
CA ASP A 90 6.34 0.35 12.29
C ASP A 90 5.08 -0.24 11.62
N ASN A 91 4.31 -0.98 12.41
CA ASN A 91 3.06 -1.59 11.99
C ASN A 91 2.01 -0.57 11.57
N GLU A 92 1.89 0.55 12.29
CA GLU A 92 0.92 1.62 12.01
C GLU A 92 1.23 2.27 10.66
N MET A 93 2.53 2.49 10.38
CA MET A 93 2.96 3.06 9.11
C MET A 93 2.70 2.12 7.94
N MET A 94 2.99 0.82 8.10
CA MET A 94 2.69 -0.18 7.07
C MET A 94 1.19 -0.32 6.81
N MET A 95 0.37 -0.28 7.87
CA MET A 95 -1.08 -0.26 7.76
C MET A 95 -1.58 0.99 7.03
N ALA A 96 -1.03 2.17 7.32
CA ALA A 96 -1.37 3.40 6.62
C ALA A 96 -1.07 3.31 5.11
N PHE A 97 0.06 2.70 4.73
CA PHE A 97 0.38 2.47 3.32
C PHE A 97 -0.67 1.60 2.62
N ILE A 98 -1.10 0.52 3.27
CA ILE A 98 -2.14 -0.38 2.75
C ILE A 98 -3.45 0.34 2.56
N ILE A 99 -3.88 1.13 3.54
CA ILE A 99 -5.15 1.88 3.46
C ILE A 99 -5.13 2.81 2.25
N VAL A 100 -4.05 3.56 2.05
CA VAL A 100 -3.90 4.45 0.90
C VAL A 100 -3.87 3.66 -0.41
N MET A 101 -3.11 2.57 -0.48
CA MET A 101 -3.08 1.70 -1.67
C MET A 101 -4.44 1.09 -1.99
N ASP A 102 -5.24 0.72 -0.98
CA ASP A 102 -6.59 0.21 -1.17
C ASP A 102 -7.49 1.25 -1.82
N ARG A 103 -7.43 2.50 -1.33
CA ARG A 103 -8.18 3.62 -1.93
C ARG A 103 -7.76 3.93 -3.36
N MET A 104 -6.47 3.79 -3.68
CA MET A 104 -5.93 4.02 -5.03
C MET A 104 -6.13 2.83 -6.00
N SER A 105 -6.41 1.63 -5.48
CA SER A 105 -6.53 0.40 -6.27
C SER A 105 -7.96 -0.07 -6.46
N ARG A 106 -8.89 0.39 -5.62
CA ARG A 106 -10.33 0.21 -5.85
C ARG A 106 -10.67 0.75 -7.25
N LYS A 107 -10.90 -0.18 -8.19
CA LYS A 107 -11.51 0.14 -9.48
C LYS A 107 -12.84 0.82 -9.18
N PRO A 108 -13.27 1.84 -9.94
CA PRO A 108 -14.65 2.27 -9.91
C PRO A 108 -15.50 1.07 -10.35
N LEU A 109 -16.07 0.35 -9.40
CA LEU A 109 -17.12 -0.63 -9.66
C LEU A 109 -18.38 0.17 -10.00
N PHE A 110 -18.48 0.67 -11.23
CA PHE A 110 -19.73 1.00 -11.93
C PHE A 110 -19.39 1.41 -13.38
N ILE A 111 -19.05 0.42 -14.20
CA ILE A 111 -19.47 0.43 -15.60
C ILE A 111 -20.39 -0.79 -15.67
N PRO A 112 -21.71 -0.63 -15.81
CA PRO A 112 -22.56 -1.76 -16.11
C PRO A 112 -22.10 -2.30 -17.47
N ALA A 113 -21.32 -3.37 -17.44
CA ALA A 113 -21.27 -4.27 -18.57
C ALA A 113 -22.66 -4.92 -18.64
N LEU A 114 -23.28 -4.84 -19.82
CA LEU A 114 -24.54 -5.46 -20.24
C LEU A 114 -25.80 -4.58 -20.14
N CYS A 115 -25.94 -3.64 -21.07
CA CYS A 115 -27.16 -3.58 -21.87
C CYS A 115 -26.74 -3.90 -23.32
N TYR A 116 -26.91 -5.15 -23.71
CA TYR A 116 -26.94 -5.60 -25.09
C TYR A 116 -28.35 -6.10 -25.37
#